data_AF-A0A3A9SVB4-F1
#
_entry.id   AF-A0A3A9SVB4-F1
#
_cell.length_a   1.000
_cell.length_b   1.000
_cell.length_c   1.000
_cell.angle_alpha   90.00
_cell.angle_beta   90.00
_cell.angle_gamma   90.00
#
_symmetry.space_group_name_H-M   'P 1'
#
loop_
_entity.id
_entity.type
_entity.pdbx_description
1 polymer ?
#
loop_
_entity_poly.entity_id
_entity_poly.type
_entity_poly.pdbx_seq_one_letter_code
_entity_poly.pdbx_strand_id
1 'polypeptide(L)'
;MDFEQQTPTDETANITEGMVISGDLQTTGSLDLVGKIIGNVKALGKLNVTGEIQGDSDAAEIYAESARITGEVRSKGSVKVGQSTVIVGNIFGSSAVIAGAVKGDIDVHGPVVLDTTAIVMGNIKSQSVQINNGAVIEGMCSQAYADVNPSEFFEGLKNK
;
A
#
# COMPACT_ATOMS: atom_id res chain seq x y z
N MET A 1 23.45 3.95 15.15
CA MET A 1 22.92 4.34 13.83
C MET A 1 21.46 4.00 13.85
N ASP A 2 20.59 4.97 13.56
CA ASP A 2 19.18 4.69 13.39
C ASP A 2 19.02 3.77 12.18
N PHE A 3 18.16 2.77 12.29
CA PHE A 3 17.94 1.79 11.24
C PHE A 3 17.61 2.43 9.88
N GLU A 4 16.93 3.58 9.91
CA GLU A 4 16.53 4.33 8.71
C GLU A 4 17.65 5.09 8.00
N GLN A 5 18.83 5.22 8.64
CA GLN A 5 20.01 5.87 8.06
C GLN A 5 20.96 4.86 7.41
N GLN A 6 20.66 3.57 7.47
CA GLN A 6 21.46 2.53 6.84
C GLN A 6 21.19 2.49 5.33
N THR A 7 22.23 2.19 4.56
CA THR A 7 22.11 2.00 3.11
C THR A 7 21.38 0.68 2.83
N PRO A 8 20.37 0.66 1.95
CA PRO A 8 19.74 -0.58 1.52
C PRO A 8 20.78 -1.56 0.96
N THR A 9 20.72 -2.81 1.39
CA THR A 9 21.56 -3.89 0.86
C THR A 9 20.85 -4.60 -0.29
N ASP A 10 21.63 -5.19 -1.21
CA ASP A 10 21.07 -6.01 -2.31
C ASP A 10 20.79 -7.46 -1.87
N GLU A 11 20.56 -7.66 -0.57
CA GLU A 11 20.26 -8.95 0.02
C GLU A 11 18.76 -9.18 0.05
N THR A 12 18.33 -10.43 -0.07
CA THR A 12 16.92 -10.81 0.08
C THR A 12 16.78 -11.85 1.19
N ALA A 13 16.11 -11.45 2.26
CA ALA A 13 15.72 -12.37 3.33
C ALA A 13 14.48 -13.15 2.89
N ASN A 14 14.41 -14.44 3.25
CA ASN A 14 13.31 -15.33 2.88
C ASN A 14 12.66 -15.91 4.14
N ILE A 15 11.35 -15.74 4.28
CA ILE A 15 10.52 -16.35 5.32
C ILE A 15 9.61 -17.35 4.65
N THR A 16 9.89 -18.63 4.82
CA THR A 16 9.16 -19.70 4.15
C THR A 16 7.87 -20.05 4.89
N GLU A 17 6.97 -20.77 4.23
CA GLU A 17 5.60 -21.08 4.69
C GLU A 17 5.52 -21.64 6.12
N GLY A 18 6.49 -22.48 6.52
CA GLY A 18 6.51 -23.08 7.87
C GLY A 18 7.02 -22.16 8.98
N MET A 19 7.50 -20.96 8.65
CA MET A 19 8.04 -20.03 9.62
C MET A 19 6.94 -19.17 10.25
N VAL A 20 6.93 -19.13 11.58
CA VAL A 20 6.11 -18.19 12.36
C VAL A 20 7.06 -17.32 13.17
N ILE A 21 7.02 -16.01 12.90
CA ILE A 21 7.80 -15.01 13.63
C ILE A 21 6.87 -14.29 14.59
N SER A 22 7.25 -14.25 15.86
CA SER A 22 6.55 -13.51 16.91
C SER A 22 7.49 -12.43 17.45
N GLY A 23 7.24 -11.18 17.06
CA GLY A 23 8.09 -10.02 17.34
C GLY A 23 8.28 -9.16 16.08
N ASP A 24 8.92 -8.01 16.26
CA ASP A 24 9.22 -7.10 15.16
C ASP A 24 10.40 -7.60 14.33
N LEU A 25 10.31 -7.42 13.00
CA LEU A 25 11.34 -7.77 12.04
C LEU A 25 11.88 -6.52 11.35
N GLN A 26 13.20 -6.42 11.26
CA GLN A 26 13.88 -5.34 10.54
C GLN A 26 14.94 -5.92 9.60
N THR A 27 14.95 -5.51 8.33
CA THR A 27 15.97 -5.90 7.34
C THR A 27 16.43 -4.72 6.48
N THR A 28 17.74 -4.62 6.26
CA THR A 28 18.32 -3.61 5.37
C THR A 28 18.16 -3.96 3.90
N GLY A 29 17.81 -5.20 3.59
CA GLY A 29 17.58 -5.68 2.24
C GLY A 29 16.11 -5.75 1.87
N SER A 30 15.81 -6.55 0.86
CA SER A 30 14.47 -6.98 0.51
C SER A 30 14.01 -8.16 1.38
N LEU A 31 12.69 -8.38 1.45
CA LEU A 31 12.08 -9.46 2.22
C LEU A 31 11.01 -10.18 1.39
N ASP A 32 11.17 -11.49 1.24
CA ASP A 32 10.16 -12.38 0.69
C ASP A 32 9.48 -13.12 1.85
N LEU A 33 8.19 -12.85 2.05
CA LEU A 33 7.40 -13.36 3.16
C LEU A 33 6.28 -14.27 2.67
N VAL A 34 6.48 -15.57 2.84
CA VAL A 34 5.48 -16.62 2.61
C VAL A 34 4.85 -17.12 3.91
N GLY A 35 5.61 -17.09 5.01
CA GLY A 35 5.16 -17.55 6.33
C GLY A 35 4.22 -16.58 7.05
N LYS A 36 4.23 -16.62 8.39
CA LYS A 36 3.43 -15.75 9.25
C LYS A 36 4.31 -14.86 10.11
N ILE A 37 3.99 -13.56 10.16
CA ILE A 37 4.59 -12.61 11.10
C ILE A 37 3.50 -12.03 12.01
N ILE A 38 3.78 -12.06 13.31
CA ILE A 38 2.99 -11.42 14.36
C ILE A 38 3.90 -10.35 15.00
N GLY A 39 3.79 -9.12 14.52
CA GLY A 39 4.69 -8.01 14.84
C GLY A 39 4.88 -7.08 13.64
N ASN A 40 5.59 -5.99 13.85
CA ASN A 40 5.84 -5.00 12.81
C ASN A 40 6.98 -5.44 11.89
N VAL A 41 6.88 -5.10 10.61
CA VAL A 41 7.88 -5.42 9.59
C VAL A 41 8.44 -4.12 9.03
N LYS A 42 9.76 -3.95 9.10
CA LYS A 42 10.46 -2.83 8.45
C LYS A 42 11.54 -3.36 7.49
N ALA A 43 11.41 -3.03 6.21
CA ALA A 43 12.39 -3.37 5.18
C ALA A 43 12.91 -2.09 4.52
N LEU A 44 14.22 -1.94 4.34
CA LEU A 44 14.74 -0.80 3.57
C LEU A 44 14.63 -1.05 2.05
N GLY A 45 14.52 -2.31 1.63
CA GLY A 45 14.28 -2.72 0.25
C GLY A 45 12.80 -3.00 -0.04
N LYS A 46 12.58 -3.97 -0.94
CA LYS A 46 11.24 -4.39 -1.36
C LYS A 46 10.68 -5.44 -0.39
N LEU A 47 9.40 -5.35 -0.08
CA LEU A 47 8.68 -6.33 0.72
C LEU A 47 7.67 -7.07 -0.16
N ASN A 48 7.95 -8.33 -0.47
CA ASN A 48 7.03 -9.22 -1.16
C ASN A 48 6.31 -10.08 -0.13
N VAL A 49 4.98 -10.05 -0.12
CA VAL A 49 4.13 -10.75 0.85
C VAL A 49 3.20 -11.69 0.11
N THR A 50 3.29 -12.98 0.42
CA THR A 50 2.33 -14.01 0.04
C THR A 50 1.72 -14.75 1.23
N GLY A 51 2.23 -14.46 2.44
CA GLY A 51 1.75 -15.01 3.70
C GLY A 51 0.85 -14.08 4.51
N GLU A 52 0.97 -14.18 5.84
CA GLU A 52 0.17 -13.39 6.79
C GLU A 52 1.05 -12.43 7.59
N ILE A 53 0.65 -11.16 7.65
CA ILE A 53 1.23 -10.15 8.53
C ILE A 53 0.15 -9.65 9.48
N GLN A 54 0.41 -9.74 10.77
CA GLN A 54 -0.39 -9.11 11.81
C GLN A 54 0.47 -8.07 12.53
N GLY A 55 0.39 -6.83 12.07
CA GLY A 55 1.24 -5.71 12.48
C GLY A 55 1.43 -4.72 11.32
N ASP A 56 2.14 -3.63 11.60
CA ASP A 56 2.40 -2.60 10.59
C ASP A 56 3.55 -3.01 9.66
N SER A 57 3.45 -2.66 8.38
CA SER A 57 4.46 -2.93 7.36
C SER A 57 5.04 -1.62 6.82
N ASP A 58 6.34 -1.43 6.90
CA ASP A 58 7.08 -0.27 6.39
C ASP A 58 8.16 -0.74 5.41
N ALA A 59 8.07 -0.35 4.14
CA ALA A 59 9.08 -0.71 3.15
C ALA A 59 9.35 0.38 2.09
N ALA A 60 10.39 0.20 1.27
CA ALA A 60 10.58 1.07 0.11
C ALA A 60 9.54 0.82 -0.98
N GLU A 61 9.22 -0.45 -1.24
CA GLU A 61 8.12 -0.87 -2.10
C GLU A 61 7.44 -2.08 -1.46
N ILE A 62 6.12 -2.18 -1.57
CA ILE A 62 5.35 -3.32 -1.03
C ILE A 62 4.59 -3.97 -2.17
N TYR A 63 4.76 -5.29 -2.32
CA TYR A 63 4.01 -6.13 -3.24
C TYR A 63 3.34 -7.26 -2.44
N ALA A 64 2.03 -7.31 -2.42
CA ALA A 64 1.26 -8.29 -1.64
C ALA A 64 0.33 -9.09 -2.55
N GLU A 65 0.57 -10.39 -2.71
CA GLU A 65 -0.19 -11.28 -3.61
C GLU A 65 -0.63 -12.54 -2.87
N SER A 66 -1.92 -12.88 -2.90
CA SER A 66 -2.49 -13.96 -2.08
C SER A 66 -2.18 -13.81 -0.57
N ALA A 67 -1.99 -12.59 -0.10
CA ALA A 67 -1.57 -12.29 1.26
C ALA A 67 -2.71 -11.83 2.17
N ARG A 68 -2.50 -11.91 3.49
CA ARG A 68 -3.40 -11.32 4.48
C ARG A 68 -2.63 -10.38 5.39
N ILE A 69 -2.93 -9.08 5.31
CA ILE A 69 -2.27 -8.05 6.11
C ILE A 69 -3.31 -7.41 7.02
N THR A 70 -3.05 -7.44 8.33
CA THR A 70 -3.86 -6.74 9.35
C THR A 70 -2.97 -5.76 10.08
N GLY A 71 -3.12 -4.47 9.77
CA GLY A 71 -2.21 -3.40 10.20
C GLY A 71 -2.03 -2.36 9.11
N GLU A 72 -1.30 -1.28 9.42
CA GLU A 72 -1.03 -0.22 8.45
C GLU A 72 0.07 -0.62 7.46
N VAL A 73 -0.09 -0.23 6.20
CA VAL A 73 0.87 -0.48 5.12
C VAL A 73 1.46 0.84 4.68
N ARG A 74 2.73 1.10 5.02
CA ARG A 74 3.49 2.29 4.65
C ARG A 74 4.57 1.92 3.65
N SER A 75 4.55 2.57 2.50
CA SER A 75 5.59 2.44 1.48
C SER A 75 6.15 3.80 1.13
N LYS A 76 7.48 3.92 1.03
CA LYS A 76 8.09 5.15 0.48
C LYS A 76 7.82 5.30 -1.02
N GLY A 77 7.66 4.18 -1.72
CA GLY A 77 7.39 4.09 -3.15
C GLY A 77 5.98 3.58 -3.43
N SER A 78 5.87 2.58 -4.30
CA SER A 78 4.58 2.01 -4.70
C SER A 78 4.09 0.95 -3.72
N VAL A 79 2.77 0.86 -3.56
CA VAL A 79 2.07 -0.28 -2.94
C VAL A 79 1.30 -1.02 -4.03
N LYS A 80 1.52 -2.32 -4.15
CA LYS A 80 0.83 -3.18 -5.12
C LYS A 80 0.13 -4.30 -4.38
N VAL A 81 -1.18 -4.34 -4.48
CA VAL A 81 -2.04 -5.35 -3.86
C VAL A 81 -2.55 -6.23 -4.99
N GLY A 82 -1.99 -7.43 -5.13
CA GLY A 82 -2.40 -8.45 -6.09
C GLY A 82 -3.76 -9.08 -5.76
N GLN A 83 -4.16 -10.02 -6.61
CA GLN A 83 -5.38 -10.79 -6.43
C GLN A 83 -5.30 -11.65 -5.17
N SER A 84 -6.46 -12.03 -4.64
CA SER A 84 -6.59 -12.87 -3.42
C SER A 84 -5.94 -12.27 -2.17
N THR A 85 -5.51 -11.01 -2.21
CA THR A 85 -4.96 -10.30 -1.05
C THR A 85 -6.08 -9.58 -0.29
N VAL A 86 -6.03 -9.66 1.04
CA VAL A 86 -6.92 -8.90 1.93
C VAL A 86 -6.09 -8.04 2.87
N ILE A 87 -6.28 -6.72 2.81
CA ILE A 87 -5.66 -5.75 3.71
C ILE A 87 -6.74 -5.15 4.60
N VAL A 88 -6.56 -5.24 5.91
CA VAL A 88 -7.39 -4.56 6.91
C VAL A 88 -6.51 -3.55 7.63
N GLY A 89 -6.59 -2.30 7.18
CA GLY A 89 -5.74 -1.20 7.63
C GLY A 89 -5.56 -0.15 6.54
N ASN A 90 -4.91 0.96 6.93
CA ASN A 90 -4.68 2.09 6.03
C ASN A 90 -3.47 1.84 5.14
N ILE A 91 -3.50 2.36 3.92
CA ILE A 91 -2.41 2.28 2.95
C ILE A 91 -1.84 3.67 2.71
N PHE A 92 -0.52 3.80 2.86
CA PHE A 92 0.22 5.03 2.63
C PHE A 92 1.35 4.80 1.63
N GLY A 93 1.53 5.73 0.70
CA GLY A 93 2.73 5.74 -0.14
C GLY A 93 2.71 6.70 -1.32
N SER A 94 3.60 6.48 -2.29
CA SER A 94 3.71 7.34 -3.47
C SER A 94 2.70 6.98 -4.56
N SER A 95 2.37 5.69 -4.72
CA SER A 95 1.35 5.23 -5.67
C SER A 95 0.75 3.90 -5.21
N ALA A 96 -0.45 3.59 -5.69
CA ALA A 96 -1.10 2.31 -5.37
C ALA A 96 -1.69 1.64 -6.61
N VAL A 97 -1.54 0.31 -6.69
CA VAL A 97 -2.28 -0.56 -7.62
C VAL A 97 -3.01 -1.61 -6.80
N ILE A 98 -4.33 -1.67 -6.89
CA ILE A 98 -5.16 -2.55 -6.08
C ILE A 98 -5.91 -3.51 -7.00
N ALA A 99 -5.69 -4.81 -6.85
CA ALA A 99 -6.42 -5.90 -7.48
C ALA A 99 -7.04 -6.86 -6.43
N GLY A 100 -6.84 -6.59 -5.14
CA GLY A 100 -7.40 -7.33 -4.01
C GLY A 100 -8.46 -6.54 -3.23
N ALA A 101 -8.73 -6.99 -2.00
CA ALA A 101 -9.65 -6.33 -1.09
C ALA A 101 -8.90 -5.50 -0.05
N VAL A 102 -9.29 -4.23 0.12
CA VAL A 102 -8.76 -3.29 1.11
C VAL A 102 -9.90 -2.75 1.94
N LYS A 103 -9.78 -2.88 3.26
CA LYS A 103 -10.67 -2.24 4.23
C LYS A 103 -9.86 -1.25 5.06
N GLY A 104 -9.99 0.03 4.73
CA GLY A 104 -9.22 1.12 5.29
C GLY A 104 -9.06 2.26 4.29
N ASP A 105 -8.49 3.37 4.74
CA ASP A 105 -8.26 4.53 3.89
C ASP A 105 -6.97 4.37 3.09
N ILE A 106 -6.98 4.81 1.83
CA ILE A 106 -5.81 4.86 0.95
C ILE A 106 -5.39 6.33 0.85
N ASP A 107 -4.20 6.66 1.32
CA ASP A 107 -3.61 8.00 1.24
C ASP A 107 -2.29 7.93 0.49
N VAL A 108 -2.32 8.25 -0.80
CA VAL A 108 -1.12 8.21 -1.65
C VAL A 108 -0.92 9.52 -2.39
N HIS A 109 0.32 9.94 -2.56
CA HIS A 109 0.63 11.24 -3.16
C HIS A 109 0.62 11.25 -4.70
N GLY A 110 0.43 10.09 -5.33
CA GLY A 110 0.46 9.93 -6.78
C GLY A 110 -0.76 9.18 -7.31
N PRO A 111 -0.62 8.38 -8.38
CA PRO A 111 -1.73 7.67 -8.98
C PRO A 111 -2.20 6.48 -8.14
N VAL A 112 -3.52 6.31 -8.07
CA VAL A 112 -4.18 5.07 -7.60
C VAL A 112 -4.84 4.38 -8.79
N VAL A 113 -4.53 3.10 -8.99
CA VAL A 113 -5.19 2.26 -10.00
C VAL A 113 -5.94 1.15 -9.28
N LEU A 114 -7.26 1.09 -9.47
CA LEU A 114 -8.08 -0.03 -9.04
C LEU A 114 -8.33 -0.94 -10.24
N ASP A 115 -7.87 -2.18 -10.13
CA ASP A 115 -8.00 -3.21 -11.15
C ASP A 115 -9.38 -3.87 -11.12
N THR A 116 -9.70 -4.70 -12.11
CA THR A 116 -11.03 -5.29 -12.34
C THR A 116 -11.59 -6.07 -11.15
N THR A 117 -10.74 -6.60 -10.26
CA THR A 117 -11.15 -7.39 -9.08
C THR A 117 -11.02 -6.62 -7.76
N ALA A 118 -10.70 -5.32 -7.82
CA ALA A 118 -10.47 -4.51 -6.64
C ALA A 118 -11.74 -4.31 -5.82
N ILE A 119 -11.63 -4.43 -4.49
CA ILE A 119 -12.68 -4.07 -3.55
C ILE A 119 -12.08 -3.12 -2.52
N VAL A 120 -12.54 -1.88 -2.46
CA VAL A 120 -12.07 -0.90 -1.49
C VAL A 120 -13.24 -0.45 -0.62
N MET A 121 -13.15 -0.69 0.68
CA MET A 121 -14.07 -0.18 1.69
C MET A 121 -13.34 0.87 2.53
N GLY A 122 -13.46 2.13 2.15
CA GLY A 122 -12.73 3.24 2.75
C GLY A 122 -12.55 4.40 1.77
N ASN A 123 -11.95 5.49 2.25
CA ASN A 123 -11.72 6.69 1.45
C ASN A 123 -10.40 6.61 0.69
N ILE A 124 -10.35 7.22 -0.49
CA ILE A 124 -9.16 7.30 -1.33
C ILE A 124 -8.76 8.76 -1.47
N LYS A 125 -7.59 9.12 -0.95
CA LYS A 125 -6.91 10.40 -1.19
C LYS A 125 -5.76 10.15 -2.14
N SER A 126 -5.79 10.80 -3.30
CA SER A 126 -4.74 10.64 -4.32
C SER A 126 -4.46 11.91 -5.11
N GLN A 127 -3.43 11.88 -5.97
CA GLN A 127 -3.25 12.90 -7.01
C GLN A 127 -4.17 12.60 -8.21
N SER A 128 -4.28 11.33 -8.57
CA SER A 128 -5.17 10.87 -9.63
C SER A 128 -5.71 9.48 -9.28
N VAL A 129 -6.85 9.12 -9.86
CA VAL A 129 -7.49 7.82 -9.66
C VAL A 129 -7.93 7.25 -10.99
N GLN A 130 -7.59 5.98 -11.24
CA GLN A 130 -8.09 5.19 -12.36
C GLN A 130 -8.84 3.99 -11.78
N ILE A 131 -10.07 3.78 -12.27
CA ILE A 131 -10.95 2.71 -11.82
C ILE A 131 -11.29 1.86 -13.05
N ASN A 132 -10.82 0.61 -13.06
CA ASN A 132 -11.14 -0.33 -14.12
C ASN A 132 -12.54 -0.93 -13.90
N ASN A 133 -13.17 -1.39 -14.99
CA ASN A 133 -14.46 -2.07 -14.93
C ASN A 133 -14.37 -3.29 -14.02
N GLY A 134 -15.34 -3.43 -13.10
CA GLY A 134 -15.42 -4.52 -12.13
C GLY A 134 -14.95 -4.16 -10.72
N ALA A 135 -14.17 -3.08 -10.57
CA ALA A 135 -13.77 -2.58 -9.26
C ALA A 135 -14.98 -2.09 -8.46
N VAL A 136 -15.02 -2.42 -7.17
CA VAL A 136 -16.05 -1.97 -6.22
C VAL A 136 -15.41 -1.03 -5.20
N ILE A 137 -16.00 0.14 -5.02
CA ILE A 137 -15.54 1.13 -4.04
C ILE A 137 -16.73 1.54 -3.17
N GLU A 138 -16.54 1.46 -1.87
CA GLU A 138 -17.46 1.98 -0.87
C GLU A 138 -16.73 3.02 -0.03
N GLY A 139 -16.83 4.29 -0.44
CA GLY A 139 -16.21 5.42 0.22
C GLY A 139 -16.09 6.65 -0.68
N MET A 140 -15.42 7.70 -0.16
CA MET A 140 -15.18 8.93 -0.92
C MET A 140 -13.82 8.86 -1.63
N CYS A 141 -13.78 9.23 -2.91
CA CYS A 141 -12.54 9.49 -3.61
C CYS A 141 -12.30 10.99 -3.72
N SER A 142 -11.14 11.46 -3.28
CA SER A 142 -10.73 12.85 -3.31
C SER A 142 -9.34 12.98 -3.91
N GLN A 143 -9.21 13.78 -4.96
CA GLN A 143 -7.94 14.08 -5.60
C GLN A 143 -7.23 15.23 -4.87
N ALA A 144 -6.98 15.06 -3.57
CA ALA A 144 -6.49 16.10 -2.67
C ALA A 144 -5.08 16.60 -3.03
N TYR A 145 -4.32 15.82 -3.79
CA TYR A 145 -2.97 16.16 -4.23
C TYR A 145 -2.91 16.53 -5.72
N ALA A 146 -4.04 16.74 -6.38
CA ALA A 146 -4.06 17.18 -7.77
C ALA A 146 -3.59 18.64 -7.90
N ASP A 147 -2.80 18.92 -8.94
CA ASP A 147 -2.31 20.27 -9.25
C ASP A 147 -3.42 21.21 -9.79
N VAL A 148 -4.59 20.65 -10.10
CA VAL A 148 -5.73 21.38 -10.68
C VAL A 148 -6.78 21.64 -9.60
N ASN A 149 -7.09 22.92 -9.35
CA ASN A 149 -8.19 23.32 -8.48
C ASN A 149 -9.44 23.61 -9.34
N PRO A 150 -10.48 22.74 -9.31
CA PRO A 150 -11.68 22.93 -10.13
C PRO A 150 -12.37 24.28 -9.88
N SER A 151 -12.24 24.83 -8.67
CA SER A 151 -12.87 26.09 -8.27
C SER A 151 -12.42 27.26 -9.14
N GLU A 152 -11.16 27.29 -9.56
CA GLU A 152 -10.60 28.36 -10.41
C GLU A 152 -11.28 28.41 -11.79
N PHE A 153 -11.69 27.27 -12.34
CA PHE A 153 -12.36 27.21 -13.64
C PHE A 153 -13.77 27.82 -13.62
N PHE A 154 -14.46 27.73 -12.47
CA PHE A 154 -15.83 28.22 -12.34
C PHE A 154 -15.92 29.65 -11.80
N GLU A 155 -14.86 30.19 -11.20
CA GLU A 155 -14.81 31.60 -10.77
C GLU A 155 -14.74 32.58 -11.95
N GLY A 156 -14.05 32.23 -13.04
CA GLY A 156 -13.98 33.05 -14.26
C GLY A 156 -15.32 33.26 -14.96
N LEU A 157 -16.34 32.44 -14.66
CA LEU A 157 -17.69 32.56 -15.20
C LEU A 157 -18.57 33.58 -14.46
N LYS A 158 -18.22 33.97 -13.23
CA LYS A 158 -19.00 34.94 -12.44
C LYS A 158 -18.78 36.39 -12.83
N ASN A 159 -17.76 36.68 -13.65
CA ASN A 159 -17.38 38.03 -14.09
C ASN A 159 -17.74 38.32 -15.57
N LYS A 160 -18.70 37.58 -16.15
CA LYS A 160 -19.34 37.89 -17.45
C LYS A 160 -20.83 38.10 -17.24
#